data_AF-P83425-F1
#
_entry.id   AF-P83425-F1
#
_cell.length_a   1.000
_cell.length_b   1.000
_cell.length_c   1.000
_cell.angle_alpha   90.00
_cell.angle_beta   90.00
_cell.angle_gamma   90.00
#
_symmetry.space_group_name_H-M   'P 1'
#
loop_
_entity.id
_entity.type
_entity.pdbx_description
1 polymer ?
#
loop_
_entity_poly.entity_id
_entity_poly.type
_entity_poly.pdbx_seq_one_letter_code
_entity_poly.pdbx_strand_id
1 'polypeptide(L)'
;NPVDDHQNDDHHDAPIVGHHDAFLKAEFDLTSLNADLEKFIHHEIEKEIHDVENHTEHNKHEIDALHLEIKQLHEEVEYFKSHHVAFSAELTHPIENLGAEEIAHFDKVRVNSGDAYHVDTGKFVAPEEGFFYFSVTICTKRDSILEMALHVNDHDEMIIHADAEHLELGCASNSEIVHLQKGDHVEVVKHGADGVPPFYIHTMSTFTGFMLH
;
A
#
# COMPACT_ATOMS: atom_id res chain seq x y z
N ASN A 1 136.90 -19.92 -16.89
CA ASN A 1 136.40 -18.74 -16.18
C ASN A 1 134.94 -19.01 -15.85
N PRO A 2 134.60 -19.39 -14.60
CA PRO A 2 133.22 -19.43 -14.14
C PRO A 2 132.84 -18.05 -13.59
N VAL A 3 131.73 -17.49 -14.07
CA VAL A 3 131.12 -16.26 -13.52
C VAL A 3 129.60 -16.43 -13.52
N ASP A 4 129.05 -16.06 -12.37
CA ASP A 4 127.70 -15.63 -12.01
C ASP A 4 126.50 -16.58 -11.95
N ASP A 5 126.08 -16.64 -10.69
CA ASP A 5 124.79 -16.94 -10.10
C ASP A 5 123.93 -15.67 -10.20
N HIS A 6 122.81 -15.69 -10.92
CA HIS A 6 121.79 -14.65 -10.84
C HIS A 6 120.38 -15.21 -10.95
N GLN A 7 119.65 -14.97 -9.86
CA GLN A 7 118.23 -15.09 -9.61
C GLN A 7 117.37 -14.39 -10.69
N ASN A 8 116.21 -14.96 -11.04
CA ASN A 8 115.04 -14.16 -11.37
C ASN A 8 113.76 -14.90 -10.96
N ASP A 9 113.08 -14.32 -9.97
CA ASP A 9 111.68 -14.56 -9.65
C ASP A 9 110.81 -14.17 -10.86
N ASP A 10 109.90 -15.03 -11.29
CA ASP A 10 108.72 -14.60 -12.05
C ASP A 10 107.47 -15.14 -11.34
N HIS A 11 106.81 -14.20 -10.67
CA HIS A 11 105.40 -14.21 -10.27
C HIS A 11 104.49 -14.38 -11.51
N HIS A 12 103.17 -14.43 -11.29
CA HIS A 12 102.05 -14.57 -12.26
C HIS A 12 101.55 -16.03 -12.35
N ASP A 13 100.33 -16.40 -11.95
CA ASP A 13 99.06 -15.68 -11.92
C ASP A 13 98.19 -16.19 -10.76
N ALA A 14 97.63 -15.25 -9.98
CA ALA A 14 96.55 -15.56 -9.05
C ALA A 14 95.22 -15.67 -9.82
N PRO A 15 94.49 -16.81 -9.74
CA PRO A 15 93.24 -16.99 -10.48
C PRO A 15 92.09 -16.28 -9.77
N ILE A 16 91.84 -15.01 -10.10
CA ILE A 16 90.65 -14.27 -9.64
C ILE A 16 89.53 -14.35 -10.69
N VAL A 17 89.28 -15.53 -11.25
CA VAL A 17 88.15 -15.77 -12.15
C VAL A 17 87.51 -17.11 -11.79
N GLY A 18 86.71 -17.12 -10.73
CA GLY A 18 85.98 -18.34 -10.35
C GLY A 18 84.85 -18.13 -9.34
N HIS A 19 84.82 -17.00 -8.63
CA HIS A 19 83.81 -16.73 -7.60
C HIS A 19 82.69 -15.78 -8.02
N HIS A 20 82.81 -15.07 -9.15
CA HIS A 20 81.75 -14.14 -9.58
C HIS A 20 80.53 -14.85 -10.19
N ASP A 21 80.70 -15.99 -10.85
CA ASP A 21 79.58 -16.73 -11.45
C ASP A 21 78.71 -17.45 -10.41
N ALA A 22 79.27 -17.82 -9.25
CA ALA A 22 78.48 -18.47 -8.20
C ALA A 22 77.53 -17.49 -7.50
N PHE A 23 77.96 -16.23 -7.31
CA PHE A 23 77.09 -15.18 -6.74
C PHE A 23 76.05 -14.71 -7.73
N LEU A 24 76.37 -14.68 -9.02
CA LEU A 24 75.37 -14.46 -10.05
C LEU A 24 74.48 -15.67 -10.28
N LYS A 25 74.81 -16.88 -9.78
CA LYS A 25 73.99 -18.12 -9.70
C LYS A 25 73.09 -18.27 -8.47
N ALA A 26 73.20 -17.33 -7.54
CA ALA A 26 71.97 -16.78 -6.96
C ALA A 26 71.17 -15.97 -8.01
N GLU A 27 71.46 -16.20 -9.31
CA GLU A 27 70.61 -16.20 -10.52
C GLU A 27 69.25 -16.61 -10.05
N PHE A 28 68.60 -15.63 -9.47
CA PHE A 28 67.19 -15.42 -9.35
C PHE A 28 66.51 -16.52 -10.12
N ASP A 29 66.08 -17.57 -9.39
CA ASP A 29 65.54 -18.75 -10.03
C ASP A 29 64.24 -18.32 -10.70
N LEU A 30 64.38 -17.90 -11.96
CA LEU A 30 63.32 -17.36 -12.80
C LEU A 30 62.19 -18.39 -12.89
N THR A 31 62.52 -19.68 -12.77
CA THR A 31 61.56 -20.78 -12.77
C THR A 31 60.72 -20.77 -11.50
N SER A 32 61.37 -20.71 -10.33
CA SER A 32 60.66 -20.64 -9.04
C SER A 32 59.82 -19.37 -8.94
N LEU A 33 60.37 -18.21 -9.32
CA LEU A 33 59.62 -16.96 -9.26
C LEU A 33 58.43 -16.96 -10.22
N ASN A 34 58.59 -17.46 -11.45
CA ASN A 34 57.49 -17.54 -12.40
C ASN A 34 56.38 -18.46 -11.86
N ALA A 35 56.74 -19.60 -11.26
CA ALA A 35 55.77 -20.51 -10.64
C ALA A 35 55.03 -19.87 -9.44
N ASP A 36 55.73 -19.10 -8.60
CA ASP A 36 55.11 -18.42 -7.45
C ASP A 36 54.22 -17.25 -7.91
N LEU A 37 54.65 -16.51 -8.93
CA LEU A 37 53.86 -15.45 -9.55
C LEU A 37 52.59 -16.01 -10.22
N GLU A 38 52.70 -17.11 -10.96
CA GLU A 38 51.55 -17.81 -11.56
C GLU A 38 50.54 -18.23 -10.49
N LYS A 39 51.00 -18.89 -9.40
CA LYS A 39 50.12 -19.27 -8.29
C LYS A 39 49.45 -18.06 -7.64
N PHE A 40 50.20 -16.98 -7.42
CA PHE A 40 49.66 -15.77 -6.82
C PHE A 40 48.58 -15.14 -7.71
N ILE A 41 48.85 -15.00 -9.01
CA ILE A 41 47.88 -14.47 -9.98
C ILE A 41 46.63 -15.35 -10.05
N HIS A 42 46.79 -16.67 -10.12
CA HIS A 42 45.66 -17.59 -10.13
C HIS A 42 44.81 -17.48 -8.87
N HIS A 43 45.45 -17.47 -7.69
CA HIS A 43 44.75 -17.33 -6.43
C HIS A 43 43.95 -16.02 -6.34
N GLU A 44 44.55 -14.89 -6.73
CA GLU A 44 43.88 -13.59 -6.66
C GLU A 44 42.70 -13.52 -7.64
N ILE A 45 42.84 -14.08 -8.85
CA ILE A 45 41.74 -14.16 -9.83
C ILE A 45 40.60 -15.04 -9.30
N GLU A 46 40.90 -16.22 -8.76
CA GLU A 46 39.89 -17.15 -8.23
C GLU A 46 39.11 -16.53 -7.08
N LYS A 47 39.80 -15.81 -6.18
CA LYS A 47 39.17 -15.11 -5.07
C LYS A 47 38.21 -14.02 -5.55
N GLU A 48 38.65 -13.15 -6.46
CA GLU A 48 37.80 -12.08 -7.00
C GLU A 48 36.60 -12.64 -7.78
N ILE A 49 36.78 -13.73 -8.53
CA ILE A 49 35.67 -14.43 -9.19
C ILE A 49 34.67 -14.93 -8.15
N HIS A 50 35.14 -15.59 -7.08
CA HIS A 50 34.28 -16.12 -6.04
C HIS A 50 33.47 -15.03 -5.34
N ASP A 51 34.09 -13.89 -5.03
CA ASP A 51 33.41 -12.75 -4.41
C ASP A 51 32.33 -12.15 -5.33
N VAL A 52 32.64 -12.02 -6.63
CA VAL A 52 31.67 -11.55 -7.65
C VAL A 52 30.52 -12.55 -7.82
N GLU A 53 30.79 -13.86 -7.85
CA GLU A 53 29.76 -14.90 -7.95
C GLU A 53 28.81 -14.88 -6.75
N ASN A 54 29.36 -14.79 -5.53
CA ASN A 54 28.57 -14.70 -4.31
C ASN A 54 27.69 -13.44 -4.30
N HIS A 55 28.25 -12.28 -4.70
CA HIS A 55 27.49 -11.04 -4.78
C HIS A 55 26.40 -11.11 -5.86
N THR A 56 26.68 -11.77 -7.00
CA THR A 56 25.72 -11.96 -8.09
C THR A 56 24.53 -12.81 -7.66
N GLU A 57 24.79 -13.94 -6.99
CA GLU A 57 23.70 -14.80 -6.49
C GLU A 57 22.89 -14.13 -5.38
N HIS A 58 23.54 -13.38 -4.48
CA HIS A 58 22.84 -12.60 -3.48
C HIS A 58 21.89 -11.56 -4.10
N ASN A 59 22.41 -10.76 -5.05
CA ASN A 59 21.61 -9.73 -5.73
C ASN A 59 20.45 -10.35 -6.51
N LYS A 60 20.65 -11.52 -7.13
CA LYS A 60 19.58 -12.25 -7.82
C LYS A 60 18.45 -12.65 -6.87
N HIS A 61 18.78 -13.15 -5.68
CA HIS A 61 17.77 -13.47 -4.67
C HIS A 61 16.99 -12.23 -4.18
N GLU A 62 17.66 -11.09 -4.00
CA GLU A 62 17.00 -9.84 -3.64
C GLU A 62 16.06 -9.35 -4.76
N ILE A 63 16.49 -9.44 -6.02
CA ILE A 63 15.67 -9.09 -7.19
C ILE A 63 14.41 -9.97 -7.24
N ASP A 64 14.54 -11.27 -7.02
CA ASP A 64 13.40 -12.20 -7.02
C ASP A 64 12.41 -11.89 -5.88
N ALA A 65 12.90 -11.51 -4.70
CA ALA A 65 12.07 -11.11 -3.57
C ALA A 65 11.33 -9.79 -3.85
N LEU A 66 12.02 -8.78 -4.38
CA LEU A 66 11.41 -7.50 -4.76
C LEU A 66 10.37 -7.68 -5.87
N HIS A 67 10.61 -8.57 -6.85
CA HIS A 67 9.62 -8.88 -7.87
C HIS A 67 8.34 -9.48 -7.29
N LEU A 68 8.45 -10.31 -6.24
CA LEU A 68 7.28 -10.86 -5.54
C LEU A 68 6.49 -9.77 -4.81
N GLU A 69 7.18 -8.88 -4.09
CA GLU A 69 6.55 -7.76 -3.37
C GLU A 69 5.84 -6.80 -4.33
N ILE A 70 6.47 -6.44 -5.46
CA ILE A 70 5.86 -5.61 -6.50
C ILE A 70 4.58 -6.26 -7.03
N LYS A 71 4.60 -7.59 -7.25
CA LYS A 71 3.42 -8.31 -7.72
C LYS A 71 2.27 -8.25 -6.70
N GLN A 72 2.56 -8.48 -5.42
CA GLN A 72 1.56 -8.39 -4.36
C GLN A 72 0.98 -6.98 -4.24
N LEU A 73 1.84 -5.96 -4.25
CA LEU A 73 1.39 -4.55 -4.21
C LEU A 73 0.51 -4.20 -5.42
N HIS A 74 0.83 -4.70 -6.60
CA HIS A 74 -0.04 -4.51 -7.77
C HIS A 74 -1.42 -5.15 -7.57
N GLU A 75 -1.49 -6.34 -6.99
CA GLU A 75 -2.76 -7.02 -6.69
C GLU A 75 -3.58 -6.24 -5.64
N GLU A 76 -2.93 -5.73 -4.58
CA GLU A 76 -3.57 -4.89 -3.55
C GLU A 76 -4.06 -3.55 -4.12
N VAL A 77 -3.28 -2.92 -5.00
CA VAL A 77 -3.69 -1.68 -5.68
C VAL A 77 -4.89 -1.92 -6.59
N GLU A 78 -4.91 -3.01 -7.35
CA GLU A 78 -6.05 -3.33 -8.21
C GLU A 78 -7.29 -3.74 -7.40
N TYR A 79 -7.10 -4.42 -6.26
CA TYR A 79 -8.18 -4.66 -5.30
C TYR A 79 -8.75 -3.33 -4.80
N PHE A 80 -7.92 -2.42 -4.29
CA PHE A 80 -8.37 -1.11 -3.77
C PHE A 80 -9.04 -0.24 -4.84
N LYS A 81 -8.56 -0.26 -6.09
CA LYS A 81 -9.21 0.45 -7.20
C LYS A 81 -10.54 -0.15 -7.63
N SER A 82 -10.76 -1.44 -7.42
CA SER A 82 -11.99 -2.12 -7.83
C SER A 82 -13.01 -2.23 -6.70
N HIS A 83 -12.55 -2.25 -5.44
CA HIS A 83 -13.37 -2.26 -4.24
C HIS A 83 -13.65 -0.84 -3.76
N HIS A 84 -14.71 -0.26 -4.31
CA HIS A 84 -15.30 0.96 -3.77
C HIS A 84 -16.67 0.63 -3.22
N VAL A 85 -16.92 1.00 -1.97
CA VAL A 85 -18.25 0.91 -1.36
C VAL A 85 -18.89 2.27 -1.43
N ALA A 86 -19.94 2.41 -2.24
CA ALA A 86 -20.65 3.67 -2.41
C ALA A 86 -22.07 3.40 -2.89
N PHE A 87 -23.04 4.12 -2.34
CA PHE A 87 -24.41 4.10 -2.83
C PHE A 87 -25.02 5.48 -2.86
N SER A 88 -26.01 5.65 -3.72
CA SER A 88 -26.89 6.81 -3.74
C SER A 88 -28.27 6.36 -4.16
N ALA A 89 -29.25 6.61 -3.31
CA ALA A 89 -30.64 6.21 -3.51
C ALA A 89 -31.59 7.40 -3.31
N GLU A 90 -32.69 7.38 -4.07
CA GLU A 90 -33.77 8.36 -4.03
C GLU A 90 -35.12 7.63 -3.96
N LEU A 91 -36.17 8.37 -3.64
CA LEU A 91 -37.55 7.85 -3.65
C LEU A 91 -38.18 8.01 -5.04
N THR A 92 -38.79 6.97 -5.58
CA THR A 92 -39.63 7.09 -6.79
C THR A 92 -41.03 7.63 -6.51
N HIS A 93 -41.56 7.33 -5.32
CA HIS A 93 -42.87 7.74 -4.85
C HIS A 93 -42.72 8.37 -3.46
N PRO A 94 -43.55 9.36 -3.12
CA PRO A 94 -43.51 9.94 -1.79
C PRO A 94 -43.98 8.93 -0.75
N ILE A 95 -43.43 9.02 0.46
CA ILE A 95 -43.97 8.32 1.62
C ILE A 95 -45.01 9.23 2.26
N GLU A 96 -46.26 8.78 2.30
CA GLU A 96 -47.37 9.66 2.67
C GLU A 96 -47.44 9.98 4.17
N ASN A 97 -47.10 9.00 5.01
CA ASN A 97 -47.08 9.14 6.45
C ASN A 97 -46.28 8.01 7.12
N LEU A 98 -45.08 8.31 7.60
CA LEU A 98 -44.25 7.37 8.36
C LEU A 98 -44.78 7.16 9.78
N GLY A 99 -44.73 5.90 10.24
CA GLY A 99 -44.83 5.53 11.64
C GLY A 99 -43.58 5.93 12.44
N ALA A 100 -43.69 5.93 13.76
CA ALA A 100 -42.55 6.10 14.65
C ALA A 100 -41.53 4.96 14.43
N GLU A 101 -40.25 5.31 14.33
CA GLU A 101 -39.14 4.38 14.06
C GLU A 101 -39.28 3.60 12.73
N GLU A 102 -40.18 4.01 11.84
CA GLU A 102 -40.31 3.39 10.52
C GLU A 102 -39.16 3.85 9.62
N ILE A 103 -38.60 2.90 8.86
CA ILE A 103 -37.51 3.15 7.91
C ILE A 103 -38.06 3.82 6.65
N ALA A 104 -37.37 4.84 6.15
CA ALA A 104 -37.59 5.38 4.83
C ALA A 104 -36.90 4.51 3.76
N HIS A 105 -37.67 3.71 3.02
CA HIS A 105 -37.14 2.83 1.97
C HIS A 105 -36.89 3.60 0.67
N PHE A 106 -35.65 4.07 0.44
CA PHE A 106 -35.25 4.72 -0.81
C PHE A 106 -35.11 3.70 -1.93
N ASP A 107 -36.16 3.55 -2.74
CA ASP A 107 -36.35 2.41 -3.63
C ASP A 107 -35.60 2.51 -4.97
N LYS A 108 -35.17 3.70 -5.36
CA LYS A 108 -34.43 3.91 -6.61
C LYS A 108 -32.96 4.15 -6.37
N VAL A 109 -32.18 3.14 -6.71
CA VAL A 109 -30.73 3.17 -6.59
C VAL A 109 -30.09 3.71 -7.86
N ARG A 110 -29.25 4.74 -7.70
CA ARG A 110 -28.44 5.33 -8.78
C ARG A 110 -27.07 4.67 -8.87
N VAL A 111 -26.48 4.37 -7.72
CA VAL A 111 -25.17 3.71 -7.56
C VAL A 111 -25.30 2.75 -6.37
N ASN A 112 -24.71 1.56 -6.47
CA ASN A 112 -24.60 0.58 -5.37
C ASN A 112 -23.30 -0.22 -5.48
N SER A 113 -22.17 0.48 -5.58
CA SER A 113 -20.87 -0.18 -5.62
C SER A 113 -20.62 -0.91 -4.30
N GLY A 114 -20.24 -2.18 -4.39
CA GLY A 114 -20.09 -3.07 -3.23
C GLY A 114 -21.40 -3.72 -2.76
N ASP A 115 -22.53 -3.47 -3.43
CA ASP A 115 -23.84 -4.08 -3.15
C ASP A 115 -24.28 -3.99 -1.67
N ALA A 116 -23.84 -2.92 -0.99
CA ALA A 116 -24.01 -2.74 0.44
C ALA A 116 -25.34 -2.07 0.83
N TYR A 117 -26.04 -1.41 -0.11
CA TYR A 117 -27.39 -0.89 0.13
C TYR A 117 -28.45 -1.89 -0.32
N HIS A 118 -29.40 -2.20 0.55
CA HIS A 118 -30.48 -3.14 0.32
C HIS A 118 -31.83 -2.43 0.23
N VAL A 119 -32.37 -2.31 -0.98
CA VAL A 119 -33.65 -1.63 -1.25
C VAL A 119 -34.82 -2.26 -0.50
N ASP A 120 -34.83 -3.59 -0.37
CA ASP A 120 -35.93 -4.31 0.26
C ASP A 120 -36.09 -3.95 1.75
N THR A 121 -34.99 -3.59 2.42
CA THR A 121 -34.98 -3.24 3.84
C THR A 121 -34.74 -1.75 4.10
N GLY A 122 -34.33 -0.98 3.09
CA GLY A 122 -33.90 0.41 3.22
C GLY A 122 -32.57 0.60 3.94
N LYS A 123 -31.84 -0.49 4.25
CA LYS A 123 -30.61 -0.47 5.05
C LYS A 123 -29.36 -0.54 4.19
N PHE A 124 -28.33 0.19 4.61
CA PHE A 124 -26.94 -0.06 4.26
C PHE A 124 -26.34 -1.05 5.27
N VAL A 125 -25.53 -2.01 4.82
CA VAL A 125 -24.78 -2.92 5.70
C VAL A 125 -23.30 -2.85 5.34
N ALA A 126 -22.46 -2.50 6.31
CA ALA A 126 -21.03 -2.33 6.11
C ALA A 126 -20.38 -3.66 5.68
N PRO A 127 -19.82 -3.78 4.47
CA PRO A 127 -19.21 -5.02 3.99
C PRO A 127 -17.84 -5.31 4.64
N GLU A 128 -17.18 -4.26 5.13
CA GLU A 128 -15.90 -4.26 5.82
C GLU A 128 -15.85 -3.15 6.87
N GLU A 129 -14.86 -3.21 7.76
CA GLU A 129 -14.62 -2.19 8.79
C GLU A 129 -13.99 -0.95 8.15
N GLY A 130 -14.41 0.24 8.59
CA GLY A 130 -13.82 1.49 8.14
C GLY A 130 -14.65 2.72 8.50
N PHE A 131 -14.20 3.87 7.97
CA PHE A 131 -14.93 5.12 8.09
C PHE A 131 -15.82 5.35 6.88
N PHE A 132 -17.08 5.65 7.13
CA PHE A 132 -18.08 5.89 6.10
C PHE A 132 -18.65 7.30 6.24
N TYR A 133 -18.79 7.99 5.13
CA TYR A 133 -19.55 9.24 5.05
C TYR A 133 -20.98 8.91 4.65
N PHE A 134 -21.96 9.47 5.37
CA PHE A 134 -23.37 9.45 4.99
C PHE A 134 -23.91 10.86 4.86
N SER A 135 -24.78 11.07 3.88
CA SER A 135 -25.58 12.28 3.74
C SER A 135 -27.02 11.93 3.44
N VAL A 136 -27.91 12.57 4.18
CA VAL A 136 -29.36 12.39 4.06
C VAL A 136 -29.97 13.76 3.79
N THR A 137 -30.81 13.83 2.77
CA THR A 137 -31.68 14.98 2.51
C THR A 137 -33.12 14.53 2.64
N ILE A 138 -33.89 15.22 3.47
CA ILE A 138 -35.31 14.98 3.68
C ILE A 138 -36.08 16.23 3.26
N CYS A 139 -37.05 16.05 2.39
CA CYS A 139 -37.98 17.08 1.96
C CYS A 139 -39.39 16.70 2.42
N THR A 140 -40.05 17.57 3.19
CA THR A 140 -41.45 17.42 3.61
C THR A 140 -42.36 18.45 2.95
N LYS A 141 -43.68 18.24 3.00
CA LYS A 141 -44.69 19.08 2.32
C LYS A 141 -45.30 20.14 3.25
N ARG A 142 -45.99 21.11 2.65
CA ARG A 142 -46.68 22.20 3.34
C ARG A 142 -47.29 21.84 4.69
N ASP A 143 -47.04 22.71 5.67
CA ASP A 143 -47.60 22.69 7.02
C ASP A 143 -47.27 21.40 7.80
N SER A 144 -46.16 20.73 7.45
CA SER A 144 -45.63 19.58 8.19
C SER A 144 -44.18 19.82 8.61
N ILE A 145 -43.81 19.18 9.72
CA ILE A 145 -42.47 19.21 10.29
C ILE A 145 -42.10 17.75 10.57
N LEU A 146 -40.93 17.32 10.10
CA LEU A 146 -40.49 15.93 10.17
C LEU A 146 -39.05 15.87 10.68
N GLU A 147 -38.86 15.12 11.76
CA GLU A 147 -37.54 14.71 12.21
C GLU A 147 -37.26 13.27 11.76
N MET A 148 -36.15 13.11 11.03
CA MET A 148 -35.60 11.82 10.66
C MET A 148 -34.24 11.67 11.33
N ALA A 149 -33.78 10.44 11.49
CA ALA A 149 -32.44 10.16 11.98
C ALA A 149 -31.69 9.25 11.02
N LEU A 150 -30.37 9.42 10.96
CA LEU A 150 -29.46 8.35 10.55
C LEU A 150 -29.25 7.45 11.77
N HIS A 151 -29.76 6.23 11.68
CA HIS A 151 -29.59 5.18 12.68
C HIS A 151 -28.38 4.33 12.34
N VAL A 152 -27.52 4.07 13.32
CA VAL A 152 -26.47 3.06 13.25
C VAL A 152 -26.75 2.02 14.34
N ASN A 153 -27.00 0.76 13.94
CA ASN A 153 -27.31 -0.33 14.86
C ASN A 153 -28.35 0.06 15.94
N ASP A 154 -29.51 0.58 15.50
CA ASP A 154 -30.62 1.02 16.36
C ASP A 154 -30.35 2.24 17.28
N HIS A 155 -29.31 3.04 16.99
CA HIS A 155 -29.02 4.29 17.71
C HIS A 155 -28.96 5.49 16.76
N ASP A 156 -29.59 6.61 17.15
CA ASP A 156 -29.48 7.88 16.43
C ASP A 156 -28.05 8.41 16.49
N GLU A 157 -27.38 8.51 15.33
CA GLU A 157 -26.10 9.23 15.20
C GLU A 157 -26.34 10.69 14.79
N MET A 158 -27.25 10.90 13.82
CA MET A 158 -27.49 12.19 13.20
C MET A 158 -28.99 12.46 13.07
N ILE A 159 -29.45 13.66 13.48
CA ILE A 159 -30.83 14.09 13.24
C ILE A 159 -30.93 15.02 12.03
N ILE A 160 -32.03 14.90 11.28
CA ILE A 160 -32.43 15.76 10.16
C ILE A 160 -33.80 16.34 10.49
N HIS A 161 -33.87 17.66 10.70
CA HIS A 161 -35.13 18.37 10.96
C HIS A 161 -35.59 19.10 9.69
N ALA A 162 -36.55 18.53 8.97
CA ALA A 162 -37.17 19.13 7.80
C ALA A 162 -38.45 19.88 8.18
N ASP A 163 -38.53 21.16 7.83
CA ASP A 163 -39.61 22.05 8.21
C ASP A 163 -40.20 22.75 6.98
N ALA A 164 -41.50 22.56 6.75
CA ALA A 164 -42.25 23.20 5.69
C ALA A 164 -43.41 24.05 6.25
N GLU A 165 -43.30 24.54 7.49
CA GLU A 165 -44.26 25.48 8.06
C GLU A 165 -44.35 26.73 7.17
N HIS A 166 -45.55 26.98 6.63
CA HIS A 166 -45.82 28.07 5.70
C HIS A 166 -45.09 28.00 4.33
N LEU A 167 -44.47 26.86 4.01
CA LEU A 167 -43.84 26.60 2.71
C LEU A 167 -44.67 25.61 1.89
N GLU A 168 -44.42 25.48 0.59
CA GLU A 168 -44.98 24.36 -0.20
C GLU A 168 -44.21 23.06 0.03
N LEU A 169 -42.89 23.20 0.15
CA LEU A 169 -41.94 22.14 0.37
C LEU A 169 -40.81 22.70 1.22
N GLY A 170 -40.39 21.95 2.24
CA GLY A 170 -39.27 22.29 3.10
C GLY A 170 -38.28 21.15 3.12
N CYS A 171 -37.01 21.43 2.86
CA CYS A 171 -35.96 20.42 2.81
C CYS A 171 -34.85 20.75 3.81
N ALA A 172 -34.33 19.71 4.46
CA ALA A 172 -33.14 19.78 5.27
C ALA A 172 -32.19 18.64 4.90
N SER A 173 -30.90 18.92 5.01
CA SER A 173 -29.85 17.94 4.79
C SER A 173 -28.92 17.94 5.97
N ASN A 174 -28.43 16.76 6.33
CA ASN A 174 -27.33 16.63 7.28
C ASN A 174 -26.37 15.53 6.79
N SER A 175 -25.15 15.53 7.30
CA SER A 175 -24.16 14.51 6.97
C SER A 175 -23.20 14.25 8.11
N GLU A 176 -22.73 13.02 8.21
CA GLU A 176 -21.83 12.59 9.27
C GLU A 176 -20.84 11.54 8.76
N ILE A 177 -19.69 11.46 9.44
CA ILE A 177 -18.70 10.41 9.24
C ILE A 177 -18.76 9.49 10.44
N VAL A 178 -19.04 8.21 10.21
CA VAL A 178 -19.16 7.20 11.26
C VAL A 178 -18.14 6.09 11.04
N HIS A 179 -17.64 5.51 12.13
CA HIS A 179 -16.81 4.31 12.08
C HIS A 179 -17.70 3.08 12.24
N LEU A 180 -17.68 2.18 11.26
CA LEU A 180 -18.50 0.97 11.26
C LEU A 180 -17.62 -0.26 11.28
N GLN A 181 -18.05 -1.27 12.04
CA GLN A 181 -17.55 -2.63 11.92
C GLN A 181 -18.29 -3.36 10.79
N LYS A 182 -17.66 -4.40 10.25
CA LYS A 182 -18.31 -5.28 9.29
C LYS A 182 -19.62 -5.84 9.85
N GLY A 183 -20.70 -5.67 9.10
CA GLY A 183 -22.03 -6.13 9.46
C GLY A 183 -22.86 -5.11 10.25
N ASP A 184 -22.27 -3.99 10.69
CA ASP A 184 -23.04 -2.86 11.19
C ASP A 184 -23.97 -2.34 10.09
N HIS A 185 -25.14 -1.86 10.49
CA HIS A 185 -26.16 -1.40 9.56
C HIS A 185 -26.57 0.04 9.83
N VAL A 186 -26.92 0.72 8.74
CA VAL A 186 -27.28 2.13 8.72
C VAL A 186 -28.56 2.34 7.92
N GLU A 187 -29.50 3.06 8.50
CA GLU A 187 -30.77 3.39 7.87
C GLU A 187 -31.25 4.78 8.24
N VAL A 188 -32.24 5.27 7.48
CA VAL A 188 -32.90 6.54 7.76
C VAL A 188 -34.28 6.24 8.33
N VAL A 189 -34.54 6.63 9.57
CA VAL A 189 -35.77 6.32 10.29
C VAL A 189 -36.49 7.59 10.73
N LYS A 190 -37.80 7.51 10.94
CA LYS A 190 -38.53 8.60 11.60
C LYS A 190 -38.09 8.69 13.06
N HIS A 191 -37.47 9.81 13.43
CA HIS A 191 -37.04 10.07 14.80
C HIS A 191 -38.25 10.35 15.69
N GLY A 192 -38.40 9.56 16.75
CA GLY A 192 -39.29 9.86 17.87
C GLY A 192 -40.75 10.15 17.50
N ALA A 193 -41.45 10.83 18.40
CA ALA A 193 -42.84 11.25 18.22
C ALA A 193 -42.98 12.71 17.76
N ASP A 194 -41.88 13.46 17.73
CA ASP A 194 -41.86 14.88 17.43
C ASP A 194 -42.14 15.17 15.94
N GLY A 195 -42.46 16.44 15.67
CA GLY A 195 -42.88 16.95 14.38
C GLY A 195 -44.39 17.25 14.28
N VAL A 196 -44.82 17.65 13.09
CA VAL A 196 -46.21 18.00 12.76
C VAL A 196 -46.66 17.14 11.57
N PRO A 197 -47.68 16.28 11.74
CA PRO A 197 -48.18 15.44 10.66
C PRO A 197 -48.73 16.26 9.47
N PRO A 198 -48.78 15.67 8.26
CA PRO A 198 -48.37 14.29 7.95
C PRO A 198 -46.85 14.13 7.99
N PHE A 199 -46.37 12.98 8.47
CA PHE A 199 -44.95 12.62 8.47
C PHE A 199 -44.53 12.17 7.06
N TYR A 200 -44.56 13.14 6.16
CA TYR A 200 -44.46 12.95 4.72
C TYR A 200 -43.02 13.11 4.24
N ILE A 201 -42.59 12.24 3.33
CA ILE A 201 -41.30 12.37 2.65
C ILE A 201 -41.52 12.50 1.14
N HIS A 202 -41.08 13.61 0.58
CA HIS A 202 -41.12 13.89 -0.85
C HIS A 202 -40.05 13.11 -1.62
N THR A 203 -40.30 12.86 -2.91
CA THR A 203 -39.36 12.20 -3.85
C THR A 203 -38.06 12.96 -4.11
N MET A 204 -37.92 14.18 -3.59
CA MET A 204 -36.67 14.96 -3.66
C MET A 204 -35.71 14.62 -2.52
N SER A 205 -36.11 13.71 -1.64
CA SER A 205 -35.28 13.21 -0.55
C SER A 205 -34.29 12.18 -1.07
N THR A 206 -33.10 12.15 -0.49
CA THR A 206 -32.01 11.28 -0.91
C THR A 206 -31.28 10.69 0.30
N PHE A 207 -30.74 9.48 0.10
CA PHE A 207 -29.82 8.85 1.03
C PHE A 207 -28.59 8.39 0.26
N THR A 208 -27.43 8.86 0.67
CA THR A 208 -26.15 8.59 -0.01
C THR A 208 -25.10 8.26 1.04
N GLY A 209 -24.22 7.33 0.72
CA GLY A 209 -23.07 7.04 1.56
C GLY A 209 -21.95 6.36 0.81
N PHE A 210 -20.72 6.49 1.32
CA PHE A 210 -19.54 5.85 0.75
C PHE A 210 -18.44 5.66 1.80
N MET A 211 -17.61 4.66 1.57
CA MET A 211 -16.42 4.40 2.39
C MET A 211 -15.31 5.39 2.07
N LEU A 212 -14.64 5.87 3.11
CA LEU A 212 -13.47 6.74 3.02
C LEU A 212 -12.17 5.93 3.03
N HIS A 213 -12.02 5.04 4.01
CA HIS A 213 -10.90 4.11 4.17
C HIS A 213 -11.20 3.09 5.28
#